data_AF-A0A7X7F570-F1
#
_entry.id   AF-A0A7X7F570-F1
#
_cell.length_a   1.000
_cell.length_b   1.000
_cell.length_c   1.000
_cell.angle_alpha   90.00
_cell.angle_beta   90.00
_cell.angle_gamma   90.00
#
_symmetry.space_group_name_H-M   'P 1'
#
loop_
_entity.id
_entity.type
_entity.pdbx_description
1 polymer ?
#
loop_
_entity_poly.entity_id
_entity_poly.type
_entity_poly.pdbx_seq_one_letter_code
_entity_poly.pdbx_strand_id
1 'polypeptide(L)'
;MDCTTITTEGQTDLTTLASEINREHRAATETAKSALEHARRCGELLSEAKGGCPHGAWLAWLESNFEGTPRLAQQYMRVADRWPEITANTKHVSHLSFREALRLTAEPKPAATTRDYFAGVDEDFAALIPELSPDRMLHGLDEHDRSYLVEVHPSREHPGYYHLLVYRNLDELDGPDGWVDFNSRPLKFTARMLAYFLDRQGIKPTIWGSKPAKKEVPWMIETGAERMERLCRRAKERPECTTP
;
A
#
# COMPACT_ATOMS: atom_id res chain seq x y z
N MET A 1 -2.40 75.91 -42.45
CA MET A 1 -1.44 74.91 -41.95
C MET A 1 -1.85 74.67 -40.52
N ASP A 2 -2.40 73.50 -40.20
CA ASP A 2 -2.47 72.96 -38.83
C ASP A 2 -2.93 71.50 -38.98
N CYS A 3 -1.96 70.58 -38.95
CA CYS A 3 -2.19 69.15 -38.90
C CYS A 3 -1.94 68.73 -37.46
N THR A 4 -3.02 68.54 -36.71
CA THR A 4 -3.03 68.15 -35.30
C THR A 4 -2.44 66.75 -35.11
N THR A 5 -1.48 66.68 -34.19
CA THR A 5 -0.81 65.51 -33.65
C THR A 5 -1.77 64.41 -33.20
N ILE A 6 -1.52 63.18 -33.66
CA ILE A 6 -2.23 61.96 -33.25
C ILE A 6 -1.63 61.43 -31.93
N THR A 7 -2.53 61.10 -31.02
CA THR A 7 -2.40 60.57 -29.66
C THR A 7 -1.37 59.41 -29.50
N THR A 8 -0.40 59.57 -28.58
CA THR A 8 0.71 58.63 -28.30
C THR A 8 0.62 57.99 -26.88
N GLU A 9 -0.53 58.05 -26.22
CA GLU A 9 -0.64 57.62 -24.80
C GLU A 9 -0.86 56.10 -24.63
N GLY A 10 -1.57 55.42 -25.55
CA GLY A 10 -1.83 53.98 -25.44
C GLY A 10 -0.67 53.06 -25.89
N GLN A 11 0.22 53.54 -26.75
CA GLN A 11 1.36 52.76 -27.26
C GLN A 11 2.49 52.65 -26.22
N THR A 12 2.67 53.71 -25.41
CA THR A 12 3.69 53.80 -24.36
C THR A 12 3.37 52.86 -23.19
N ASP A 13 2.08 52.70 -22.87
CA ASP A 13 1.60 51.82 -21.79
C ASP A 13 1.82 50.34 -22.12
N LEU A 14 1.43 49.90 -23.33
CA LEU A 14 1.67 48.53 -23.78
C LEU A 14 3.17 48.18 -23.89
N THR A 15 4.00 49.14 -24.32
CA THR A 15 5.46 48.92 -24.42
C THR A 15 6.10 48.80 -23.04
N THR A 16 5.66 49.62 -22.08
CA THR A 16 6.11 49.55 -20.68
C THR A 16 5.69 48.23 -20.05
N LEU A 17 4.42 47.84 -20.22
CA LEU A 17 3.89 46.57 -19.74
C LEU A 17 4.64 45.37 -20.34
N ALA A 18 4.95 45.40 -21.64
CA ALA A 18 5.74 44.35 -22.29
C ALA A 18 7.15 44.24 -21.70
N SER A 19 7.79 45.35 -21.34
CA SER A 19 9.10 45.36 -20.68
C SER A 19 9.03 44.70 -19.30
N GLU A 20 8.02 45.04 -18.50
CA GLU A 20 7.79 44.47 -17.18
C GLU A 20 7.47 42.97 -17.24
N ILE A 21 6.56 42.55 -18.12
CA ILE A 21 6.24 41.13 -18.34
C ILE A 21 7.52 40.34 -18.66
N ASN A 22 8.35 40.85 -19.56
CA ASN A 22 9.59 40.17 -19.93
C ASN A 22 10.62 40.15 -18.79
N ARG A 23 10.64 41.18 -17.92
CA ARG A 23 11.47 41.20 -16.71
C ARG A 23 11.03 40.11 -15.73
N GLU A 24 9.75 40.06 -15.39
CA GLU A 24 9.21 39.07 -14.46
C GLU A 24 9.34 37.65 -15.02
N HIS A 25 9.13 37.46 -16.32
CA HIS A 25 9.34 36.17 -16.99
C HIS A 25 10.78 35.68 -16.87
N ARG A 26 11.77 36.56 -17.08
CA ARG A 26 13.19 36.22 -16.91
C ARG A 26 13.51 35.89 -15.44
N ALA A 27 12.99 36.66 -14.49
CA ALA A 27 13.21 36.42 -13.07
C ALA A 27 12.62 35.07 -12.61
N ALA A 28 11.42 34.73 -13.05
CA ALA A 28 10.79 33.43 -12.79
C ALA A 28 11.62 32.28 -13.36
N THR A 29 12.10 32.44 -14.61
CA THR A 29 12.92 31.44 -15.32
C THR A 29 14.26 31.21 -14.63
N GLU A 30 14.95 32.27 -14.21
CA GLU A 30 16.24 32.16 -13.51
C GLU A 30 16.08 31.57 -12.10
N THR A 31 15.00 31.92 -11.40
CA THR A 31 14.69 31.37 -10.07
C THR A 31 14.41 29.87 -10.16
N ALA A 32 13.62 29.44 -11.16
CA ALA A 32 13.35 28.02 -11.39
C ALA A 32 14.64 27.23 -11.69
N LYS A 33 15.49 27.77 -12.57
CA LYS A 33 16.79 27.20 -12.88
C LYS A 33 17.67 27.06 -11.63
N SER A 34 17.81 28.14 -10.86
CA SER A 34 18.61 28.17 -9.64
C SER A 34 18.10 27.15 -8.61
N ALA A 35 16.78 27.06 -8.43
CA ALA A 35 16.18 26.09 -7.52
C ALA A 35 16.50 24.64 -7.92
N LEU A 36 16.48 24.33 -9.22
CA LEU A 36 16.80 22.99 -9.73
C LEU A 36 18.30 22.67 -9.60
N GLU A 37 19.18 23.65 -9.83
CA GLU A 37 20.63 23.52 -9.58
C GLU A 37 20.94 23.30 -8.09
N HIS A 38 20.26 24.01 -7.19
CA HIS A 38 20.37 23.77 -5.75
C HIS A 38 19.85 22.38 -5.35
N ALA A 39 18.76 21.91 -5.95
CA ALA A 39 18.25 20.56 -5.71
C ALA A 39 19.27 19.48 -6.13
N ARG A 40 19.91 19.65 -7.29
CA ARG A 40 21.01 18.79 -7.75
C ARG A 40 22.17 18.82 -6.76
N ARG A 41 22.65 20.02 -6.39
CA ARG A 41 23.78 20.15 -5.46
C ARG A 41 23.49 19.52 -4.10
N CYS A 42 22.28 19.69 -3.58
CA CYS A 42 21.84 19.01 -2.36
C CYS A 42 21.89 17.49 -2.51
N GLY A 43 21.44 16.95 -3.64
CA GLY A 43 21.51 15.51 -3.93
C GLY A 43 22.94 14.95 -3.99
N GLU A 44 23.88 15.69 -4.57
CA GLU A 44 25.31 15.34 -4.59
C GLU A 44 25.86 15.23 -3.15
N LEU A 45 25.61 16.26 -2.33
CA LEU A 45 26.06 16.31 -0.93
C LEU A 45 25.41 15.22 -0.07
N LEU A 46 24.11 14.95 -0.27
CA LEU A 46 23.40 13.86 0.42
C LEU A 46 23.96 12.49 0.04
N SER A 47 24.39 12.31 -1.21
CA SER A 47 25.01 11.06 -1.67
C SER A 47 26.38 10.84 -1.04
N GLU A 48 27.18 11.90 -0.94
CA GLU A 48 28.47 11.89 -0.24
C GLU A 48 28.29 11.58 1.25
N ALA A 49 27.38 12.28 1.93
CA ALA A 49 27.07 12.03 3.35
C ALA A 49 26.60 10.59 3.59
N LYS A 50 25.75 10.05 2.71
CA LYS A 50 25.29 8.65 2.80
C LYS A 50 26.44 7.65 2.64
N GLY A 51 27.40 7.94 1.77
CA GLY A 51 28.59 7.10 1.58
C GLY A 51 29.48 7.01 2.82
N GLY A 52 29.48 8.03 3.67
CA GLY A 52 30.19 8.05 4.95
C GLY A 52 29.44 7.40 6.12
N CYS A 53 28.15 7.06 5.96
CA CYS A 53 27.34 6.50 7.04
C CYS A 53 27.48 4.98 7.15
N PRO A 54 27.63 4.42 8.38
CA PRO A 54 27.51 2.99 8.61
C PRO A 54 26.16 2.41 8.17
N HIS A 55 26.13 1.11 7.89
CA HIS A 55 24.88 0.43 7.54
C HIS A 55 23.82 0.63 8.64
N GLY A 56 22.60 0.98 8.25
CA GLY A 56 21.49 1.26 9.18
C GLY A 56 21.49 2.65 9.84
N ALA A 57 22.59 3.41 9.79
CA ALA A 57 22.68 4.72 10.47
C ALA A 57 22.09 5.90 9.65
N TRP A 58 21.85 5.72 8.35
CA TRP A 58 21.47 6.80 7.44
C TRP A 58 20.19 7.54 7.83
N LEU A 59 19.15 6.82 8.27
CA LEU A 59 17.86 7.46 8.61
C LEU A 59 17.96 8.34 9.86
N ALA A 60 18.65 7.85 10.89
CA ALA A 60 18.89 8.62 12.11
C ALA A 60 19.77 9.85 11.84
N TRP A 61 20.77 9.71 10.95
CA TRP A 61 21.59 10.84 10.52
C TRP A 61 20.77 11.90 9.80
N LEU A 62 19.89 11.52 8.87
CA LEU A 62 19.02 12.45 8.16
C LEU A 62 18.12 13.23 9.12
N GLU A 63 17.48 12.55 10.07
CA GLU A 63 16.59 13.19 11.05
C GLU A 63 17.32 14.24 11.90
N SER A 64 18.60 14.04 12.15
CA SER A 64 19.41 14.96 12.97
C SER A 64 20.08 16.10 12.16
N ASN A 65 20.29 15.93 10.84
CA ASN A 65 21.17 16.81 10.05
C ASN A 65 20.52 17.40 8.79
N PHE A 66 19.33 16.95 8.40
CA PHE A 66 18.64 17.43 7.20
C PHE A 66 17.26 17.97 7.56
N GLU A 67 16.99 19.23 7.21
CA GLU A 67 15.72 19.91 7.51
C GLU A 67 14.54 19.35 6.69
N GLY A 68 14.82 18.58 5.64
CA GLY A 68 13.81 17.96 4.80
C GLY A 68 13.43 16.54 5.25
N THR A 69 12.39 15.99 4.61
CA THR A 69 11.98 14.61 4.87
C THR A 69 12.93 13.59 4.21
N PRO A 70 13.01 12.34 4.70
CA PRO A 70 13.75 11.27 4.02
C PRO A 70 13.34 11.08 2.56
N ARG A 71 12.06 11.30 2.24
CA ARG A 71 11.54 11.25 0.88
C ARG A 71 12.09 12.37 0.00
N LEU A 72 12.21 13.58 0.54
CA LEU A 72 12.78 14.71 -0.18
C LEU A 72 14.28 14.52 -0.41
N ALA A 73 15.02 13.99 0.57
CA ALA A 73 16.43 13.65 0.41
C ALA A 73 16.63 12.66 -0.76
N GLN A 74 15.82 11.60 -0.82
CA GLN A 74 15.84 10.64 -1.94
C GLN A 74 15.52 11.30 -3.29
N GLN A 75 14.61 12.26 -3.32
CA GLN A 75 14.27 13.00 -4.54
C GLN A 75 15.44 13.87 -5.03
N TYR A 76 16.11 14.59 -4.13
CA TYR A 76 17.31 15.36 -4.48
C TYR A 76 18.44 14.46 -4.97
N MET A 77 18.72 13.37 -4.26
CA MET A 77 19.73 12.39 -4.70
C MET A 77 19.42 11.83 -6.10
N ARG A 78 18.15 11.53 -6.40
CA ARG A 78 17.73 11.07 -7.73
C ARG A 78 17.96 12.14 -8.81
N VAL A 79 17.65 13.40 -8.53
CA VAL A 79 17.89 14.51 -9.46
C VAL A 79 19.38 14.66 -9.75
N ALA A 80 20.24 14.52 -8.73
CA ALA A 80 21.69 14.54 -8.91
C ALA A 80 22.19 13.36 -9.75
N ASP A 81 21.78 12.14 -9.40
CA ASP A 81 22.18 10.90 -10.07
C ASP A 81 21.77 10.88 -11.55
N ARG A 82 20.53 11.29 -11.85
CA ARG A 82 19.97 11.31 -13.21
C ARG A 82 20.06 12.69 -13.88
N TRP A 83 20.97 13.55 -13.42
CA TRP A 83 21.15 14.87 -14.02
C TRP A 83 21.43 14.84 -15.54
N PRO A 84 22.25 13.91 -16.07
CA PRO A 84 22.48 13.81 -17.51
C PRO A 84 21.17 13.63 -18.31
N GLU A 85 20.26 12.80 -17.82
CA GLU A 85 18.95 12.55 -18.46
C GLU A 85 18.06 13.79 -18.47
N ILE A 86 18.07 14.57 -17.39
CA ILE A 86 17.31 15.82 -17.27
C ILE A 86 17.82 16.84 -18.30
N THR A 87 19.15 16.97 -18.43
CA THR A 87 19.78 17.91 -19.37
C THR A 87 19.66 17.48 -20.83
N ALA A 88 19.65 16.17 -21.12
CA ALA A 88 19.57 15.66 -22.48
C ALA A 88 18.16 15.78 -23.10
N ASN A 89 17.11 15.63 -22.29
CA ASN A 89 15.72 15.63 -22.75
C ASN A 89 15.10 17.04 -22.87
N THR A 90 15.82 18.10 -22.51
CA THR A 90 15.24 19.44 -22.39
C THR A 90 16.10 20.50 -23.04
N LYS A 91 15.54 21.25 -24.01
CA LYS A 91 16.26 22.32 -24.72
C LYS A 91 16.73 23.45 -23.79
N HIS A 92 16.07 23.66 -22.64
CA HIS A 92 16.48 24.60 -21.59
C HIS A 92 16.04 24.11 -20.20
N VAL A 93 17.01 23.73 -19.36
CA VAL A 93 16.79 23.31 -17.95
C VAL A 93 16.07 24.41 -17.14
N SER A 94 16.20 25.67 -17.54
CA SER A 94 15.56 26.83 -16.90
C SER A 94 14.02 26.85 -16.99
N HIS A 95 13.42 26.05 -17.86
CA HIS A 95 11.97 25.89 -17.93
C HIS A 95 11.45 24.70 -17.12
N LEU A 96 12.34 23.94 -16.45
CA LEU A 96 11.93 22.83 -15.60
C LEU A 96 11.81 23.27 -14.15
N SER A 97 10.63 23.10 -13.60
CA SER A 97 10.44 23.02 -12.16
C SER A 97 11.06 21.73 -11.60
N PHE A 98 11.34 21.74 -10.30
CA PHE A 98 11.76 20.54 -9.56
C PHE A 98 10.81 19.35 -9.76
N ARG A 99 9.49 19.61 -9.85
CA ARG A 99 8.49 18.55 -10.10
C ARG A 99 8.60 17.95 -11.50
N GLU A 100 8.89 18.75 -12.51
CA GLU A 100 9.08 18.29 -13.89
C GLU A 100 10.37 17.48 -14.02
N ALA A 101 11.46 17.92 -13.37
CA ALA A 101 12.69 17.15 -13.27
C ALA A 101 12.46 15.77 -12.61
N LEU A 102 11.67 15.70 -11.54
CA LEU A 102 11.28 14.43 -10.92
C LEU A 102 10.44 13.55 -11.84
N ARG A 103 9.66 14.13 -12.75
CA ARG A 103 8.84 13.39 -13.71
C ARG A 103 9.69 12.80 -14.84
N LEU A 104 10.69 13.53 -15.31
CA LEU A 104 11.65 13.05 -16.31
C LEU A 104 12.52 11.89 -15.77
N THR A 105 12.81 11.90 -14.47
CA THR A 105 13.59 10.86 -13.78
C THR A 105 12.74 9.74 -13.19
N ALA A 106 11.41 9.84 -13.28
CA ALA A 106 10.54 8.76 -12.85
C ALA A 106 10.62 7.63 -13.89
N GLU A 107 10.99 6.43 -13.46
CA GLU A 107 10.76 5.25 -14.28
C GLU A 107 9.27 5.18 -14.63
N PRO A 108 8.91 4.81 -15.87
CA PRO A 108 7.51 4.57 -16.22
C PRO A 108 6.98 3.59 -15.18
N LYS A 109 5.97 4.02 -14.40
CA LYS A 109 5.26 3.15 -13.45
C LYS A 109 4.96 1.88 -14.25
N PRO A 110 5.55 0.71 -13.92
CA PRO A 110 5.31 -0.48 -14.71
C PRO A 110 3.80 -0.61 -14.80
N ALA A 111 3.28 -0.58 -16.04
CA ALA A 111 1.87 -0.84 -16.28
C ALA A 111 1.58 -2.09 -15.48
N ALA A 112 0.66 -2.00 -14.51
CA ALA A 112 0.45 -3.02 -13.51
C ALA A 112 0.24 -4.34 -14.25
N THR A 113 1.31 -5.09 -14.45
CA THR A 113 1.25 -6.42 -15.00
C THR A 113 0.55 -7.12 -13.89
N THR A 114 -0.66 -7.62 -14.14
CA THR A 114 -1.40 -8.44 -13.19
C THR A 114 -0.57 -9.69 -12.97
N ARG A 115 0.47 -9.55 -12.14
CA ARG A 115 1.30 -10.64 -11.69
C ARG A 115 0.32 -11.47 -10.90
N ASP A 116 -0.05 -12.62 -11.44
CA ASP A 116 -0.94 -13.53 -10.73
C ASP A 116 -0.15 -14.08 -9.54
N TYR A 117 -0.20 -13.35 -8.42
CA TYR A 117 0.46 -13.71 -7.17
C TYR A 117 -0.05 -15.05 -6.62
N PHE A 118 -1.20 -15.51 -7.13
CA PHE A 118 -1.88 -16.74 -6.74
C PHE A 118 -1.84 -17.78 -7.88
N ALA A 119 -0.88 -17.66 -8.81
CA ALA A 119 -0.61 -18.69 -9.80
C ALA A 119 -0.16 -19.98 -9.10
N GLY A 120 -0.73 -21.13 -9.51
CA GLY A 120 -0.41 -22.45 -8.93
C GLY A 120 -1.12 -22.77 -7.62
N VAL A 121 -2.12 -21.98 -7.23
CA VAL A 121 -3.05 -22.40 -6.17
C VAL A 121 -3.81 -23.65 -6.59
N ASP A 122 -4.04 -24.53 -5.64
CA ASP A 122 -4.90 -25.69 -5.78
C ASP A 122 -6.35 -25.21 -5.99
N GLU A 123 -6.83 -25.25 -7.23
CA GLU A 123 -8.16 -24.76 -7.61
C GLU A 123 -9.27 -25.65 -7.05
N ASP A 124 -9.01 -26.95 -6.84
CA ASP A 124 -9.96 -27.85 -6.19
C ASP A 124 -10.14 -27.43 -4.73
N PHE A 125 -9.04 -27.12 -4.04
CA PHE A 125 -9.13 -26.56 -2.68
C PHE A 125 -9.83 -25.19 -2.66
N ALA A 126 -9.52 -24.30 -3.60
CA ALA A 126 -10.19 -23.00 -3.69
C ALA A 126 -11.70 -23.13 -3.91
N ALA A 127 -12.15 -24.13 -4.67
CA ALA A 127 -13.56 -24.41 -4.92
C ALA A 127 -14.30 -24.96 -3.69
N LEU A 128 -13.60 -25.59 -2.74
CA LEU A 128 -14.20 -26.04 -1.48
C LEU A 128 -14.55 -24.90 -0.53
N ILE A 129 -13.88 -23.75 -0.67
CA ILE A 129 -14.09 -22.59 0.20
C ILE A 129 -15.41 -21.88 -0.20
N PRO A 130 -16.39 -21.78 0.71
CA PRO A 130 -17.64 -21.08 0.42
C PRO A 130 -17.43 -19.61 0.06
N GLU A 131 -18.38 -19.05 -0.70
CA GLU A 131 -18.37 -17.63 -1.03
C GLU A 131 -18.35 -16.76 0.24
N LEU A 132 -17.43 -15.80 0.25
CA LEU A 132 -17.27 -14.86 1.35
C LEU A 132 -18.41 -13.83 1.33
N SER A 133 -19.09 -13.67 2.46
CA SER A 133 -20.25 -12.79 2.59
C SER A 133 -20.10 -11.87 3.81
N PRO A 134 -20.57 -10.61 3.74
CA PRO A 134 -20.59 -9.71 4.89
C PRO A 134 -21.49 -10.18 6.02
N ASP A 135 -22.48 -11.05 5.74
CA ASP A 135 -23.49 -11.49 6.70
C ASP A 135 -23.15 -12.83 7.37
N ARG A 136 -22.08 -13.50 6.91
CA ARG A 136 -21.71 -14.83 7.39
C ARG A 136 -20.24 -14.93 7.74
N MET A 137 -19.98 -15.53 8.90
CA MET A 137 -18.66 -15.99 9.29
C MET A 137 -18.47 -17.44 8.81
N LEU A 138 -17.35 -17.72 8.15
CA LEU A 138 -16.98 -19.08 7.76
C LEU A 138 -16.13 -19.73 8.85
N HIS A 139 -16.21 -21.05 8.95
CA HIS A 139 -15.26 -21.84 9.70
C HIS A 139 -14.90 -23.11 8.93
N GLY A 140 -13.64 -23.50 8.98
CA GLY A 140 -13.11 -24.66 8.28
C GLY A 140 -12.32 -25.56 9.23
N LEU A 141 -12.47 -26.87 9.08
CA LEU A 141 -11.64 -27.87 9.74
C LEU A 141 -11.34 -29.01 8.76
N ASP A 142 -10.37 -29.86 9.08
CA ASP A 142 -10.24 -31.14 8.42
C ASP A 142 -11.05 -32.20 9.19
N GLU A 143 -11.76 -33.06 8.47
CA GLU A 143 -12.49 -34.20 9.02
C GLU A 143 -11.56 -35.18 9.75
N HIS A 144 -10.35 -35.39 9.21
CA HIS A 144 -9.40 -36.39 9.69
C HIS A 144 -8.26 -35.79 10.51
N ASP A 145 -8.11 -34.46 10.49
CA ASP A 145 -7.10 -33.72 11.23
C ASP A 145 -7.72 -32.60 12.07
N ARG A 146 -7.59 -32.73 13.40
CA ARG A 146 -8.08 -31.74 14.37
C ARG A 146 -6.99 -30.79 14.85
N SER A 147 -5.84 -30.77 14.17
CA SER A 147 -4.70 -29.92 14.53
C SER A 147 -5.01 -28.43 14.38
N TYR A 148 -6.02 -28.05 13.58
CA TYR A 148 -6.40 -26.65 13.36
C TYR A 148 -7.91 -26.39 13.24
N LEU A 149 -8.29 -25.14 13.51
CA LEU A 149 -9.59 -24.56 13.16
C LEU A 149 -9.35 -23.22 12.44
N VAL A 150 -9.98 -23.04 11.29
CA VAL A 150 -9.96 -21.78 10.55
C VAL A 150 -11.27 -21.05 10.82
N GLU A 151 -11.22 -19.74 11.10
CA GLU A 151 -12.39 -18.86 11.09
C GLU A 151 -12.14 -17.65 10.21
N VAL A 152 -13.16 -17.27 9.42
CA VAL A 152 -13.12 -16.09 8.55
C VAL A 152 -14.29 -15.19 8.90
N HIS A 153 -14.00 -14.01 9.43
CA HIS A 153 -14.99 -13.05 9.94
C HIS A 153 -15.07 -11.83 9.03
N PRO A 154 -16.26 -11.38 8.60
CA PRO A 154 -16.38 -10.11 7.90
C PRO A 154 -16.03 -8.94 8.81
N SER A 155 -15.29 -7.96 8.26
CA SER A 155 -14.94 -6.73 8.96
C SER A 155 -16.12 -5.77 8.97
N ARG A 156 -16.43 -5.21 10.15
CA ARG A 156 -17.47 -4.19 10.30
C ARG A 156 -16.99 -2.79 9.90
N GLU A 157 -15.71 -2.50 10.13
CA GLU A 157 -15.10 -1.20 9.80
C GLU A 157 -14.87 -1.04 8.29
N HIS A 158 -14.61 -2.16 7.61
CA HIS A 158 -14.28 -2.18 6.20
C HIS A 158 -15.15 -3.20 5.45
N PRO A 159 -16.32 -2.80 4.94
CA PRO A 159 -17.20 -3.69 4.18
C PRO A 159 -16.47 -4.38 3.02
N GLY A 160 -16.62 -5.70 2.92
CA GLY A 160 -15.94 -6.53 1.93
C GLY A 160 -14.50 -6.94 2.29
N TYR A 161 -14.04 -6.62 3.50
CA TYR A 161 -12.79 -7.11 4.07
C TYR A 161 -13.08 -8.12 5.18
N TYR A 162 -12.10 -8.97 5.49
CA TYR A 162 -12.26 -10.10 6.40
C TYR A 162 -11.04 -10.27 7.33
N HIS A 163 -11.32 -10.71 8.54
CA HIS A 163 -10.32 -11.24 9.47
C HIS A 163 -10.22 -12.74 9.30
N LEU A 164 -8.99 -13.25 9.19
CA LEU A 164 -8.65 -14.66 9.16
C LEU A 164 -8.02 -15.02 10.50
N LEU A 165 -8.58 -16.02 11.16
CA LEU A 165 -8.04 -16.61 12.37
C LEU A 165 -7.77 -18.08 12.12
N VAL A 166 -6.60 -18.54 12.53
CA VAL A 166 -6.20 -19.94 12.46
C VAL A 166 -5.76 -20.36 13.85
N TYR A 167 -6.57 -21.21 14.46
CA TYR A 167 -6.28 -21.84 15.74
C TYR A 167 -5.46 -23.10 15.47
N ARG A 168 -4.39 -23.34 16.23
CA ARG A 168 -3.56 -24.55 16.14
C ARG A 168 -3.45 -25.23 17.50
N ASN A 169 -3.13 -26.53 17.50
CA ASN A 169 -2.98 -27.34 18.71
C ASN A 169 -4.26 -27.28 19.58
N LEU A 170 -5.40 -27.60 18.96
CA LEU A 170 -6.73 -27.41 19.55
C LEU A 170 -6.94 -28.18 20.86
N ASP A 171 -6.29 -29.33 21.02
CA ASP A 171 -6.39 -30.16 22.23
C ASP A 171 -5.69 -29.53 23.44
N GLU A 172 -4.75 -28.61 23.22
CA GLU A 172 -3.98 -27.92 24.25
C GLU A 172 -4.15 -26.40 24.12
N LEU A 173 -5.30 -25.92 23.64
CA LEU A 173 -5.46 -24.49 23.35
C LEU A 173 -5.34 -23.59 24.59
N ASP A 174 -5.56 -24.15 25.77
CA ASP A 174 -5.42 -23.51 27.09
C ASP A 174 -4.05 -23.83 27.74
N GLY A 175 -3.25 -24.68 27.09
CA GLY A 175 -1.87 -25.01 27.43
C GLY A 175 -0.86 -24.08 26.75
N PRO A 176 0.43 -24.19 27.09
CA PRO A 176 1.48 -23.29 26.60
C PRO A 176 1.70 -23.35 25.08
N ASP A 177 1.27 -24.44 24.43
CA ASP A 177 1.51 -24.71 23.01
C ASP A 177 0.29 -24.37 22.12
N GLY A 178 -0.84 -24.02 22.73
CA GLY A 178 -2.05 -23.55 22.06
C GLY A 178 -1.95 -22.09 21.63
N TRP A 179 -2.18 -21.78 20.35
CA TRP A 179 -2.11 -20.39 19.87
C TRP A 179 -2.96 -20.13 18.63
N VAL A 180 -3.18 -18.84 18.36
CA VAL A 180 -4.01 -18.35 17.25
C VAL A 180 -3.20 -17.40 16.38
N ASP A 181 -3.03 -17.78 15.13
CA ASP A 181 -2.53 -16.89 14.08
C ASP A 181 -3.68 -16.00 13.58
N PHE A 182 -3.42 -14.70 13.45
CA PHE A 182 -4.42 -13.79 12.91
C PHE A 182 -3.80 -12.63 12.12
N ASN A 183 -4.57 -12.10 11.16
CA ASN A 183 -4.19 -10.87 10.48
C ASN A 183 -4.52 -9.65 11.34
N SER A 184 -3.50 -8.84 11.64
CA SER A 184 -3.66 -7.60 12.44
C SER A 184 -4.55 -6.55 11.76
N ARG A 185 -4.74 -6.64 10.43
CA ARG A 185 -5.66 -5.79 9.65
C ARG A 185 -6.52 -6.66 8.74
N PRO A 186 -7.81 -6.35 8.57
CA PRO A 186 -8.67 -7.14 7.71
C PRO A 186 -8.21 -7.03 6.26
N LEU A 187 -8.31 -8.13 5.53
CA LEU A 187 -7.87 -8.24 4.14
C LEU A 187 -9.07 -8.50 3.23
N LYS A 188 -8.99 -7.99 2.00
CA LYS A 188 -9.95 -8.34 0.97
C LYS A 188 -9.54 -9.70 0.39
N PHE A 189 -10.19 -10.77 0.84
CA PHE A 189 -9.98 -12.11 0.29
C PHE A 189 -10.95 -12.39 -0.84
N THR A 190 -10.46 -13.09 -1.86
CA THR A 190 -11.28 -14.02 -2.66
C THR A 190 -11.09 -15.43 -2.10
N ALA A 191 -11.97 -16.38 -2.45
CA ALA A 191 -11.78 -17.79 -2.10
C ALA A 191 -10.40 -18.31 -2.53
N ARG A 192 -9.97 -17.94 -3.74
CA ARG A 192 -8.66 -18.29 -4.30
C ARG A 192 -7.48 -17.70 -3.49
N MET A 193 -7.58 -16.45 -3.04
CA MET A 193 -6.57 -15.85 -2.16
C MET A 193 -6.51 -16.57 -0.82
N LEU A 194 -7.66 -16.89 -0.24
CA LEU A 194 -7.74 -17.57 1.03
C LEU A 194 -7.13 -18.98 0.95
N ALA A 195 -7.44 -19.75 -0.09
CA ALA A 195 -6.85 -21.06 -0.35
C ALA A 195 -5.32 -20.98 -0.42
N TYR A 196 -4.79 -20.02 -1.17
CA TYR A 196 -3.34 -19.80 -1.26
C TYR A 196 -2.69 -19.51 0.10
N PHE A 197 -3.30 -18.66 0.93
CA PHE A 197 -2.75 -18.33 2.25
C PHE A 197 -2.78 -19.50 3.23
N LEU A 198 -3.84 -20.32 3.18
CA LEU A 198 -3.97 -21.50 4.02
C LEU A 198 -3.02 -22.61 3.58
N ASP A 199 -2.94 -22.87 2.28
CA ASP A 199 -2.06 -23.92 1.71
C ASP A 199 -0.58 -23.67 2.04
N ARG A 200 -0.12 -22.42 1.94
CA ARG A 200 1.26 -22.05 2.34
C ARG A 200 1.58 -22.27 3.82
N GLN A 201 0.56 -22.37 4.66
CA GLN A 201 0.68 -22.68 6.07
C GLN A 201 0.53 -24.18 6.36
N GLY A 202 0.34 -25.01 5.32
CA GLY A 202 0.06 -26.43 5.43
C GLY A 202 -1.38 -26.74 5.86
N ILE A 203 -2.31 -25.81 5.64
CA ILE A 203 -3.69 -25.89 6.15
C ILE A 203 -4.65 -26.08 4.99
N LYS A 204 -5.39 -27.19 4.98
CA LYS A 204 -6.36 -27.52 3.94
C LYS A 204 -7.65 -28.04 4.55
N PRO A 205 -8.54 -27.17 5.06
CA PRO A 205 -9.80 -27.61 5.62
C PRO A 205 -10.63 -28.33 4.55
N THR A 206 -10.99 -29.58 4.82
CA THR A 206 -11.81 -30.42 3.94
C THR A 206 -13.30 -30.19 4.16
N ILE A 207 -13.68 -29.66 5.33
CA ILE A 207 -15.06 -29.32 5.68
C ILE A 207 -15.16 -27.83 5.99
N TRP A 208 -16.15 -27.18 5.36
CA TRP A 208 -16.51 -25.80 5.63
C TRP A 208 -17.94 -25.67 6.15
N GLY A 209 -18.11 -24.85 7.18
CA GLY A 209 -19.39 -24.43 7.71
C GLY A 209 -19.50 -22.91 7.75
N SER A 210 -20.73 -22.40 7.90
CA SER A 210 -20.96 -20.97 8.03
C SER A 210 -22.02 -20.64 9.07
N LYS A 211 -21.87 -19.49 9.72
CA LYS A 211 -22.76 -18.98 10.77
C LYS A 211 -23.08 -17.52 10.49
N PRO A 212 -24.20 -16.98 11.03
CA PRO A 212 -24.42 -15.54 11.00
C PRO A 212 -23.19 -14.81 11.54
N ALA A 213 -22.80 -13.73 10.88
CA ALA A 213 -21.69 -12.90 11.32
C ALA A 213 -21.96 -12.40 12.76
N LYS A 214 -20.95 -12.53 13.62
CA LYS A 214 -21.05 -12.06 15.00
C LYS A 214 -21.08 -10.53 15.02
N LYS A 215 -21.89 -9.96 15.92
CA LYS A 215 -21.94 -8.49 16.13
C LYS A 215 -20.61 -7.96 16.67
N GLU A 216 -19.92 -8.75 17.47
CA GLU A 216 -18.58 -8.45 17.99
C GLU A 216 -17.59 -9.44 17.35
N VAL A 217 -16.56 -8.88 16.69
CA VAL A 217 -15.41 -9.66 16.24
C VAL A 217 -14.67 -10.11 17.51
N PRO A 218 -14.33 -11.39 17.67
CA PRO A 218 -13.81 -11.92 18.92
C PRO A 218 -12.41 -11.37 19.22
N TRP A 219 -12.35 -10.21 19.87
CA TRP A 219 -11.16 -9.72 20.56
C TRP A 219 -11.51 -9.38 22.00
N MET A 220 -11.80 -10.42 22.77
CA MET A 220 -11.37 -10.57 24.15
C MET A 220 -11.30 -12.07 24.39
N ILE A 221 -10.17 -12.53 24.90
CA ILE A 221 -9.83 -13.94 25.11
C ILE A 221 -10.92 -14.60 25.97
N GLU A 222 -11.76 -15.44 25.37
CA GLU A 222 -12.25 -16.64 26.04
C GLU A 222 -11.43 -17.78 25.43
N THR A 223 -10.72 -18.47 26.30
CA THR A 223 -9.88 -19.65 26.03
C THR A 223 -10.58 -20.60 25.06
N GLY A 224 -9.91 -20.94 23.95
CA GLY A 224 -10.57 -21.60 22.84
C GLY A 224 -10.98 -23.05 23.13
N ALA A 225 -10.58 -23.65 24.25
CA ALA A 225 -11.08 -24.95 24.68
C ALA A 225 -12.60 -24.95 24.96
N GLU A 226 -13.13 -23.94 25.66
CA GLU A 226 -14.58 -23.86 25.96
C GLU A 226 -15.43 -23.64 24.70
N ARG A 227 -14.83 -23.03 23.68
CA ARG A 227 -15.49 -22.76 22.40
C ARG A 227 -15.52 -24.02 21.54
N MET A 228 -14.44 -24.81 21.52
CA MET A 228 -14.35 -26.07 20.79
C MET A 228 -15.34 -27.13 21.30
N GLU A 229 -15.47 -27.29 22.61
CA GLU A 229 -16.39 -28.27 23.19
C GLU A 229 -17.85 -27.99 22.82
N ARG A 230 -18.25 -26.70 22.81
CA ARG A 230 -19.58 -26.26 22.36
C ARG A 230 -19.81 -26.46 20.86
N LEU A 231 -18.77 -26.27 20.04
CA LEU A 231 -18.85 -26.42 18.59
C LEU A 231 -18.92 -27.90 18.17
N CYS A 232 -18.08 -28.75 18.76
CA CYS A 232 -18.11 -30.19 18.53
C CYS A 232 -19.39 -30.85 19.06
N ARG A 233 -19.93 -30.41 20.20
CA ARG A 233 -21.21 -30.91 20.74
C ARG A 233 -22.37 -30.58 19.80
N ARG A 234 -22.46 -29.34 19.29
CA ARG A 234 -23.47 -28.93 18.30
C ARG A 234 -23.33 -29.59 16.93
N ALA A 235 -22.11 -29.91 16.50
CA ALA A 235 -21.88 -30.63 15.24
C ALA A 235 -22.35 -32.08 15.32
N LYS A 236 -22.24 -32.72 16.50
CA LYS A 236 -22.74 -34.08 16.78
C LYS A 236 -24.26 -34.14 16.98
N GLU A 237 -24.91 -33.02 17.31
CA GLU A 237 -26.34 -32.94 17.63
C GLU A 237 -27.26 -32.62 16.43
N ARG A 238 -26.76 -32.63 15.18
CA ARG A 238 -27.68 -32.56 14.04
C ARG A 238 -28.45 -33.88 13.92
N PRO A 239 -29.78 -33.93 14.08
CA PRO A 239 -30.55 -35.06 13.61
C PRO A 239 -30.39 -35.16 12.09
N GLU A 240 -30.23 -36.38 11.59
CA GLU A 240 -30.27 -36.69 10.17
C GLU A 240 -31.46 -35.97 9.53
N CYS A 241 -31.17 -35.26 8.44
CA CYS A 241 -32.17 -34.56 7.65
C CYS A 241 -33.19 -35.60 7.18
N THR A 242 -34.33 -35.70 7.86
CA THR A 242 -35.45 -36.52 7.42
C THR A 242 -36.10 -35.78 6.27
N THR A 243 -35.82 -36.26 5.06
CA THR A 243 -36.47 -35.83 3.82
C THR A 243 -37.96 -36.19 3.87
N PRO A 244 -38.87 -35.32 3.45
CA PRO A 244 -40.14 -35.75 2.86
C PRO A 244 -39.94 -36.25 1.42
#